data_AF-K9X8E6-F1
#
_entry.id   AF-K9X8E6-F1
#
_cell.length_a   1.000
_cell.length_b   1.000
_cell.length_c   1.000
_cell.angle_alpha   90.00
_cell.angle_beta   90.00
_cell.angle_gamma   90.00
#
_symmetry.space_group_name_H-M   'P 1'
#
loop_
_entity.id
_entity.type
_entity.pdbx_description
1 polymer ?
#
loop_
_entity_poly.entity_id
_entity_poly.type
_entity_poly.pdbx_seq_one_letter_code
_entity_poly.pdbx_strand_id
1 'polypeptide(L)'
;MPMILKSCEHGWLLPELLKLDDEYQGRWEQWRWTMETEKLPTEIPQTEFLDLGHPQALQMVKSCLQAIPKSGYGSFVRFIPYFTDWLLYALGHPSITINSPEPEGCAGAENRLVKELQLKLLITCPFDYLGHLLATERYGQSRAKFYPTPTWTARAMAIATVSSSTIRPPVHVYEPALGTGRLALEMSNYAISLTGWELDVLLMKIASLNFMLYAPYFALP
;
A
#
# COMPACT_ATOMS: atom_id res chain seq x y z
N MET A 1 14.57 27.76 16.49
CA MET A 1 13.70 26.86 17.27
C MET A 1 13.49 25.60 16.44
N PRO A 2 13.79 24.39 16.95
CA PRO A 2 13.37 23.18 16.26
C PRO A 2 11.84 23.18 16.26
N MET A 3 11.26 23.12 15.07
CA MET A 3 9.83 22.93 14.88
C MET A 3 9.54 21.54 15.44
N ILE A 4 9.01 21.48 16.66
CA ILE A 4 8.43 20.26 17.21
C ILE A 4 7.22 20.01 16.31
N LEU A 5 7.37 19.07 15.37
CA LEU A 5 6.25 18.57 14.59
C LEU A 5 5.16 18.20 15.60
N LYS A 6 3.94 18.71 15.35
CA LYS A 6 2.72 18.28 16.03
C LYS A 6 2.82 16.75 16.19
N SER A 7 2.58 16.23 17.40
CA SER A 7 2.61 14.79 17.62
C SER A 7 1.82 14.12 16.49
N CYS A 8 2.46 13.24 15.75
CA CYS A 8 1.85 12.53 14.64
C CYS A 8 0.78 11.60 15.24
N GLU A 9 -0.47 12.07 15.27
CA GLU A 9 -1.62 11.31 15.75
C GLU A 9 -2.07 10.30 14.70
N HIS A 10 -2.75 9.22 15.09
CA HIS A 10 -3.28 8.23 14.16
C HIS A 10 -4.09 8.91 13.04
N GLY A 11 -3.79 8.59 11.78
CA GLY A 11 -4.47 9.19 10.63
C GLY A 11 -4.01 10.59 10.22
N TRP A 12 -2.91 11.13 10.78
CA TRP A 12 -2.44 12.48 10.46
C TRP A 12 -2.14 12.71 8.96
N LEU A 13 -1.82 11.67 8.20
CA LEU A 13 -1.50 11.73 6.76
C LEU A 13 -2.73 11.47 5.87
N LEU A 14 -3.83 10.95 6.42
CA LEU A 14 -5.05 10.64 5.68
C LEU A 14 -5.63 11.84 4.90
N PRO A 15 -5.69 13.08 5.46
CA PRO A 15 -6.20 14.23 4.71
C PRO A 15 -5.36 14.54 3.45
N GLU A 16 -4.04 14.31 3.49
CA GLU A 16 -3.18 14.49 2.33
C GLU A 16 -3.41 13.40 1.29
N LEU A 17 -3.56 12.14 1.72
CA LEU A 17 -3.95 11.03 0.83
C LEU A 17 -5.26 11.34 0.10
N LEU A 18 -6.31 11.72 0.83
CA LEU A 18 -7.63 12.01 0.24
C LEU A 18 -7.55 13.16 -0.78
N LYS A 19 -6.82 14.23 -0.45
CA LYS A 19 -6.61 15.35 -1.37
C LYS A 19 -5.90 14.91 -2.66
N LEU A 20 -4.88 14.07 -2.55
CA LEU A 20 -4.15 13.55 -3.71
C LEU A 20 -5.00 12.56 -4.51
N ASP A 21 -5.76 11.69 -3.85
CA ASP A 21 -6.69 10.77 -4.53
C ASP A 21 -7.73 11.54 -5.34
N ASP A 22 -8.38 12.56 -4.77
CA ASP A 22 -9.36 13.40 -5.45
C ASP A 22 -8.76 14.05 -6.73
N GLU A 23 -7.44 14.31 -6.78
CA GLU A 23 -6.75 14.88 -7.95
C GLU A 23 -6.32 13.83 -8.99
N TYR A 24 -5.95 12.62 -8.57
CA TYR A 24 -5.25 11.65 -9.44
C TYR A 24 -5.97 10.31 -9.67
N GLN A 25 -6.85 9.87 -8.78
CA GLN A 25 -7.42 8.52 -8.81
C GLN A 25 -8.94 8.49 -8.60
N GLY A 26 -9.49 9.31 -7.70
CA GLY A 26 -10.92 9.43 -7.40
C GLY A 26 -11.56 8.20 -6.72
N ARG A 27 -10.74 7.27 -6.23
CA ARG A 27 -11.22 6.00 -5.66
C ARG A 27 -11.76 6.17 -4.25
N TRP A 28 -11.12 7.02 -3.46
CA TRP A 28 -11.59 7.35 -2.12
C TRP A 28 -12.87 8.19 -2.17
N GLU A 29 -13.00 9.10 -3.14
CA GLU A 29 -14.24 9.81 -3.40
C GLU A 29 -15.39 8.85 -3.71
N GLN A 30 -15.18 7.91 -4.64
CA GLN A 30 -16.18 6.90 -4.96
C GLN A 30 -16.53 6.01 -3.75
N TRP A 31 -15.52 5.55 -2.99
CA TRP A 31 -15.76 4.75 -1.79
C TRP A 31 -16.61 5.52 -0.78
N ARG A 32 -16.30 6.80 -0.51
CA ARG A 32 -17.11 7.66 0.36
C ARG A 32 -18.55 7.77 -0.14
N TRP A 33 -18.74 8.02 -1.43
CA TRP A 33 -20.07 8.07 -2.04
C TRP A 33 -20.87 6.77 -1.84
N THR A 34 -20.22 5.60 -1.99
CA THR A 34 -20.89 4.30 -1.74
C THR A 34 -21.28 4.15 -0.28
N MET A 35 -20.41 4.52 0.67
CA MET A 35 -20.71 4.46 2.10
C MET A 35 -21.86 5.40 2.48
N GLU A 36 -21.90 6.62 1.92
CA GLU A 36 -22.93 7.61 2.23
C GLU A 36 -24.29 7.31 1.59
N THR A 37 -24.30 6.71 0.40
CA THR A 37 -25.53 6.48 -0.37
C THR A 37 -26.05 5.05 -0.28
N GLU A 38 -25.25 4.12 0.26
CA GLU A 38 -25.50 2.68 0.28
C GLU A 38 -25.72 2.08 -1.12
N LYS A 39 -25.22 2.76 -2.17
CA LYS A 39 -25.33 2.32 -3.56
C LYS A 39 -23.99 1.83 -4.07
N LEU A 40 -24.01 0.65 -4.70
CA LEU A 40 -22.85 0.13 -5.39
C LEU A 40 -22.55 0.96 -6.64
N PRO A 41 -21.28 1.25 -6.93
CA PRO A 41 -20.92 1.95 -8.16
C PRO A 41 -21.16 1.04 -9.37
N THR A 42 -21.47 1.64 -10.51
CA THR A 42 -21.62 0.91 -11.79
C THR A 42 -20.30 0.76 -12.53
N GLU A 43 -19.34 1.65 -12.26
CA GLU A 43 -17.99 1.66 -12.81
C GLU A 43 -17.01 2.05 -11.70
N ILE A 44 -15.78 1.55 -11.73
CA ILE A 44 -14.72 1.89 -10.77
C ILE A 44 -13.68 2.78 -11.48
N PRO A 45 -13.22 3.89 -10.89
CA PRO A 45 -12.08 4.65 -11.41
C PRO A 45 -10.88 3.73 -11.61
N GLN A 46 -10.36 3.70 -12.83
CA GLN A 46 -9.28 2.80 -13.20
C GLN A 46 -7.93 3.36 -12.73
N THR A 47 -7.12 2.51 -12.10
CA THR A 47 -5.73 2.81 -11.76
C THR A 47 -4.81 2.01 -12.66
N GLU A 48 -3.94 2.71 -13.39
CA GLU A 48 -2.89 2.09 -14.21
C GLU A 48 -1.65 1.82 -13.33
N PHE A 49 -1.54 0.61 -12.80
CA PHE A 49 -0.37 0.21 -12.02
C PHE A 49 0.85 -0.01 -12.92
N LEU A 50 2.01 0.44 -12.47
CA LEU A 50 3.25 0.36 -13.26
C LEU A 50 3.78 -1.09 -13.37
N ASP A 51 4.37 -1.41 -14.52
CA ASP A 51 5.04 -2.70 -14.72
C ASP A 51 6.35 -2.81 -13.94
N LEU A 52 7.03 -1.68 -13.75
CA LEU A 52 8.25 -1.53 -12.98
C LEU A 52 8.13 -0.30 -12.07
N GLY A 53 8.75 -0.34 -10.90
CA GLY A 53 8.72 0.78 -9.97
C GLY A 53 9.32 2.05 -10.57
N HIS A 54 8.61 3.17 -10.45
CA HIS A 54 9.11 4.45 -10.95
C HIS A 54 10.43 4.81 -10.24
N PRO A 55 11.51 5.18 -10.96
CA PRO A 55 12.84 5.36 -10.35
C PRO A 55 12.88 6.36 -9.19
N GLN A 56 12.16 7.48 -9.32
CA GLN A 56 12.14 8.51 -8.26
C GLN A 56 11.36 8.04 -7.03
N ALA A 57 10.22 7.37 -7.22
CA ALA A 57 9.42 6.86 -6.12
C ALA A 57 10.16 5.72 -5.40
N LEU A 58 10.80 4.83 -6.15
CA LEU A 58 11.65 3.78 -5.59
C LEU A 58 12.83 4.35 -4.80
N GLN A 59 13.49 5.39 -5.31
CA GLN A 59 14.55 6.07 -4.60
C GLN A 59 14.03 6.76 -3.33
N MET A 60 12.87 7.42 -3.38
CA MET A 60 12.24 8.03 -2.21
C MET A 60 11.93 6.99 -1.12
N VAL A 61 11.35 5.85 -1.48
CA VAL A 61 11.07 4.76 -0.53
C VAL A 61 12.38 4.22 0.08
N LYS A 62 13.43 4.06 -0.73
CA LYS A 62 14.76 3.68 -0.23
C LYS A 62 15.33 4.73 0.72
N SER A 63 15.21 6.02 0.39
CA SER A 63 15.65 7.12 1.25
C SER A 63 14.90 7.11 2.59
N CYS A 64 13.59 6.90 2.60
CA CYS A 64 12.81 6.73 3.83
C CYS A 64 13.37 5.58 4.68
N LEU A 65 13.59 4.41 4.09
CA LEU A 65 14.14 3.24 4.80
C LEU A 65 15.56 3.49 5.34
N GLN A 66 16.38 4.21 4.58
CA GLN A 66 17.74 4.60 4.97
C GLN A 66 17.77 5.69 6.04
N ALA A 67 16.73 6.51 6.13
CA ALA A 67 16.60 7.56 7.13
C ALA A 67 16.13 7.05 8.50
N ILE A 68 15.63 5.81 8.60
CA ILE A 68 15.22 5.20 9.88
C ILE A 68 16.41 5.05 10.84
N PRO A 69 17.52 4.36 10.49
CA PRO A 69 18.66 4.28 11.38
C PRO A 69 19.41 5.60 11.48
N LYS A 70 20.04 5.87 12.64
CA LYS A 70 20.96 7.00 12.79
C LYS A 70 22.28 6.81 12.05
N SER A 71 22.70 5.55 11.83
CA SER A 71 23.94 5.19 11.17
C SER A 71 23.69 4.19 10.03
N GLY A 72 24.34 4.39 8.88
CA GLY A 72 24.06 3.70 7.62
C GLY A 72 24.55 2.25 7.52
N TYR A 73 24.63 1.50 8.62
CA TYR A 73 25.15 0.12 8.60
C TYR A 73 24.02 -0.93 8.59
N GLY A 74 23.97 -1.72 7.51
CA GLY A 74 23.10 -2.90 7.34
C GLY A 74 22.08 -2.75 6.20
N SER A 75 21.41 -3.86 5.86
CA SER A 75 20.34 -3.84 4.85
C SER A 75 19.16 -3.00 5.34
N PHE A 76 18.80 -1.97 4.57
CA PHE A 76 17.68 -1.07 4.88
C PHE A 76 16.32 -1.81 4.85
N VAL A 77 16.24 -2.96 4.19
CA VAL A 77 15.01 -3.77 4.10
C VAL A 77 14.55 -4.33 5.45
N ARG A 78 15.45 -4.47 6.42
CA ARG A 78 15.06 -4.87 7.80
C ARG A 78 14.10 -3.89 8.46
N PHE A 79 14.02 -2.66 7.96
CA PHE A 79 13.15 -1.61 8.49
C PHE A 79 11.79 -1.53 7.78
N ILE A 80 11.55 -2.35 6.74
CA ILE A 80 10.25 -2.41 6.08
C ILE A 80 9.10 -2.68 7.06
N PRO A 81 9.19 -3.62 8.03
CA PRO A 81 8.10 -3.84 9.00
C PRO A 81 7.72 -2.58 9.77
N TYR A 82 8.71 -1.85 10.30
CA TYR A 82 8.47 -0.61 11.02
C TYR A 82 7.92 0.48 10.10
N PHE A 83 8.46 0.63 8.89
CA PHE A 83 8.00 1.62 7.92
C PHE A 83 6.56 1.35 7.45
N THR A 84 6.20 0.09 7.22
CA THR A 84 4.83 -0.31 6.88
C THR A 84 3.86 0.02 8.01
N ASP A 85 4.20 -0.33 9.25
CA ASP A 85 3.35 -0.01 10.42
C ASP A 85 3.20 1.50 10.61
N TRP A 86 4.30 2.25 10.45
CA TRP A 86 4.28 3.70 10.55
C TRP A 86 3.39 4.35 9.48
N LEU A 87 3.45 3.88 8.22
CA LEU A 87 2.57 4.37 7.16
C LEU A 87 1.11 4.00 7.41
N LEU A 88 0.81 2.76 7.83
CA LEU A 88 -0.55 2.35 8.18
C LEU A 88 -1.12 3.19 9.32
N TYR A 89 -0.32 3.46 10.36
CA TYR A 89 -0.68 4.35 11.45
C TYR A 89 -0.92 5.78 10.96
N ALA A 90 -0.01 6.32 10.15
CA ALA A 90 -0.11 7.66 9.59
C ALA A 90 -1.34 7.83 8.69
N LEU A 91 -1.70 6.80 7.92
CA LEU A 91 -2.88 6.77 7.06
C LEU A 91 -4.18 6.42 7.80
N GLY A 92 -4.12 6.12 9.11
CA GLY A 92 -5.31 5.90 9.92
C GLY A 92 -5.92 4.50 9.78
N HIS A 93 -5.12 3.50 9.39
CA HIS A 93 -5.63 2.14 9.23
C HIS A 93 -6.16 1.58 10.57
N PRO A 94 -7.37 0.99 10.62
CA PRO A 94 -8.03 0.64 11.87
C PRO A 94 -7.36 -0.51 12.63
N SER A 95 -6.55 -1.35 11.96
CA SER A 95 -5.80 -2.41 12.65
C SER A 95 -4.51 -1.94 13.32
N ILE A 96 -4.03 -0.72 13.03
CA ILE A 96 -2.80 -0.14 13.58
C ILE A 96 -3.14 1.20 14.24
N THR A 97 -3.72 1.16 15.45
CA THR A 97 -4.17 2.34 16.20
C THR A 97 -3.13 2.90 17.16
N ILE A 98 -2.01 2.19 17.34
CA ILE A 98 -0.88 2.59 18.18
C ILE A 98 0.35 2.64 17.29
N ASN A 99 1.09 3.74 17.35
CA ASN A 99 2.33 3.89 16.59
C ASN A 99 3.35 2.88 17.13
N SER A 100 3.90 2.06 16.24
CA SER A 100 4.93 1.09 16.63
C SER A 100 6.13 1.83 17.24
N PRO A 101 6.71 1.31 18.34
CA PRO A 101 7.89 1.93 18.92
C PRO A 101 9.02 1.96 17.89
N GLU A 102 9.81 3.04 17.90
CA GLU A 102 10.98 3.14 17.04
C GLU A 102 11.95 1.97 17.33
N PRO A 103 12.56 1.36 16.30
CA PRO A 103 13.53 0.28 16.53
C PRO A 103 14.69 0.75 17.41
N GLU A 104 15.32 -0.19 18.12
CA GLU A 104 16.45 0.11 18.99
C GLU A 104 17.55 0.88 18.24
N GLY A 105 18.08 1.94 18.87
CA GLY A 105 19.10 2.81 18.27
C GLY A 105 18.59 3.77 17.18
N CYS A 106 17.29 3.74 16.84
CA CYS A 106 16.72 4.55 15.76
C CYS A 106 16.02 5.84 16.23
N ALA A 107 16.25 6.27 17.47
CA ALA A 107 15.55 7.42 18.08
C ALA A 107 15.39 8.64 17.13
N GLY A 108 14.16 9.14 16.98
CA GLY A 108 13.77 10.21 16.08
C GLY A 108 13.62 9.79 14.61
N ALA A 109 13.44 8.50 14.33
CA ALA A 109 13.17 7.96 13.01
C ALA A 109 11.93 8.59 12.39
N GLU A 110 10.86 8.76 13.17
CA GLU A 110 9.61 9.38 12.71
C GLU A 110 9.85 10.79 12.13
N ASN A 111 10.60 11.63 12.84
CA ASN A 111 10.92 12.99 12.37
C ASN A 111 11.74 13.00 11.08
N ARG A 112 12.52 11.94 10.81
CA ARG A 112 13.27 11.80 9.56
C ARG A 112 12.34 11.29 8.45
N LEU A 113 11.50 10.30 8.75
CA LEU A 113 10.50 9.79 7.82
C LEU A 113 9.54 10.87 7.32
N VAL A 114 9.02 11.73 8.20
CA VAL A 114 8.14 12.85 7.81
C VAL A 114 8.81 13.80 6.81
N LYS A 115 10.14 13.96 6.87
CA LYS A 115 10.87 14.84 5.95
C LYS A 115 11.18 14.17 4.62
N GLU A 116 11.39 12.86 4.62
CA GLU A 116 11.77 12.10 3.43
C GLU A 116 10.56 11.65 2.61
N LEU A 117 9.43 11.37 3.27
CA LEU A 117 8.23 10.85 2.61
C LEU A 117 7.65 11.89 1.65
N GLN A 118 7.48 11.47 0.41
CA GLN A 118 6.75 12.24 -0.61
C GLN A 118 5.53 11.42 -1.05
N LEU A 119 4.43 11.55 -0.30
CA LEU A 119 3.22 10.75 -0.55
C LEU A 119 2.72 10.89 -1.99
N LYS A 120 2.79 12.09 -2.56
CA LYS A 120 2.45 12.36 -3.96
C LYS A 120 3.10 11.39 -4.94
N LEU A 121 4.38 11.03 -4.76
CA LEU A 121 5.06 10.09 -5.65
C LEU A 121 4.45 8.69 -5.62
N LEU A 122 3.92 8.24 -4.47
CA LEU A 122 3.23 6.96 -4.38
C LEU A 122 1.90 7.02 -5.14
N ILE A 123 1.14 8.12 -4.98
CA ILE A 123 -0.17 8.29 -5.62
C ILE A 123 -0.07 8.48 -7.13
N THR A 124 0.91 9.25 -7.62
CA THR A 124 1.08 9.50 -9.06
C THR A 124 1.86 8.41 -9.79
N CYS A 125 2.49 7.49 -9.06
CA CYS A 125 3.24 6.38 -9.63
C CYS A 125 2.82 5.06 -8.95
N PRO A 126 1.56 4.63 -9.12
CA PRO A 126 0.99 3.52 -8.37
C PRO A 126 1.72 2.20 -8.67
N PHE A 127 2.30 1.61 -7.62
CA PHE A 127 3.07 0.38 -7.70
C PHE A 127 3.24 -0.23 -6.30
N ASP A 128 3.45 -1.54 -6.24
CA ASP A 128 3.81 -2.25 -5.02
C ASP A 128 5.32 -2.15 -4.74
N TYR A 129 5.74 -0.98 -4.26
CA TYR A 129 7.15 -0.66 -3.99
C TYR A 129 7.77 -1.56 -2.92
N LEU A 130 7.06 -1.82 -1.82
CA LEU A 130 7.60 -2.61 -0.71
C LEU A 130 7.72 -4.08 -1.08
N GLY A 131 6.72 -4.67 -1.77
CA GLY A 131 6.83 -6.04 -2.27
C GLY A 131 7.94 -6.21 -3.31
N HIS A 132 8.18 -5.19 -4.14
CA HIS A 132 9.32 -5.19 -5.08
C HIS A 132 10.68 -5.16 -4.36
N LEU A 133 10.84 -4.32 -3.33
CA LEU A 133 12.07 -4.28 -2.53
C LEU A 133 12.31 -5.59 -1.78
N LEU A 134 11.26 -6.18 -1.17
CA LEU A 134 11.35 -7.47 -0.50
C LEU A 134 11.81 -8.58 -1.46
N ALA A 135 11.24 -8.64 -2.67
CA ALA A 135 11.61 -9.64 -3.66
C ALA A 135 13.05 -9.47 -4.17
N THR A 136 13.52 -8.22 -4.30
CA THR A 136 14.91 -7.93 -4.69
C THR A 136 15.92 -8.47 -3.67
N GLU A 137 15.59 -8.36 -2.37
CA GLU A 137 16.39 -8.91 -1.27
C GLU A 137 16.11 -10.39 -0.97
N ARG A 138 15.33 -11.07 -1.84
CA ARG A 138 14.95 -12.49 -1.68
C ARG A 138 14.21 -12.80 -0.37
N TYR A 139 13.54 -11.81 0.21
CA TYR A 139 12.71 -12.02 1.40
C TYR A 139 11.66 -13.10 1.13
N GLY A 140 11.42 -13.95 2.13
CA GLY A 140 10.31 -14.89 2.10
C GLY A 140 10.45 -16.07 1.13
N GLN A 141 11.46 -16.16 0.26
CA GLN A 141 11.57 -17.25 -0.73
C GLN A 141 11.71 -18.65 -0.10
N SER A 142 12.37 -18.76 1.05
CA SER A 142 12.57 -20.03 1.76
C SER A 142 11.37 -20.39 2.65
N ARG A 143 10.89 -19.43 3.47
CA ARG A 143 9.87 -19.62 4.50
C ARG A 143 8.44 -19.27 4.05
N ALA A 144 8.24 -18.07 3.51
CA ALA A 144 6.93 -17.57 3.09
C ALA A 144 6.54 -17.99 1.66
N LYS A 145 7.47 -18.59 0.89
CA LYS A 145 7.32 -18.89 -0.54
C LYS A 145 6.83 -17.67 -1.33
N PHE A 146 7.29 -16.49 -0.95
CA PHE A 146 6.88 -15.23 -1.56
C PHE A 146 7.60 -14.99 -2.89
N TYR A 147 6.83 -14.91 -3.96
CA TYR A 147 7.25 -14.51 -5.29
C TYR A 147 6.18 -13.57 -5.85
N PRO A 148 6.38 -12.24 -5.82
CA PRO A 148 5.33 -11.34 -6.26
C PRO A 148 5.09 -11.53 -7.76
N THR A 149 3.85 -11.81 -8.11
CA THR A 149 3.40 -11.88 -9.51
C THR A 149 3.83 -10.61 -10.24
N PRO A 150 4.54 -10.67 -11.37
CA PRO A 150 4.84 -9.46 -12.14
C PRO A 150 3.56 -8.71 -12.52
N THR A 151 3.59 -7.36 -12.51
CA THR A 151 2.37 -6.55 -12.71
C THR A 151 1.66 -6.90 -14.03
N TRP A 152 2.41 -7.08 -15.12
CA TRP A 152 1.82 -7.47 -16.42
C TRP A 152 1.08 -8.82 -16.35
N THR A 153 1.59 -9.80 -15.60
CA THR A 153 0.92 -11.08 -15.39
C THR A 153 -0.33 -10.90 -14.54
N ALA A 154 -0.23 -10.09 -13.49
CA ALA A 154 -1.37 -9.76 -12.64
C ALA A 154 -2.50 -9.06 -13.42
N ARG A 155 -2.16 -8.09 -14.28
CA ARG A 155 -3.08 -7.39 -15.17
C ARG A 155 -3.76 -8.36 -16.15
N ALA A 156 -2.97 -9.22 -16.80
CA ALA A 156 -3.50 -10.22 -17.72
C ALA A 156 -4.47 -11.19 -17.02
N MET A 157 -4.14 -11.63 -15.80
CA MET A 157 -5.02 -12.47 -14.98
C MET A 157 -6.32 -11.75 -14.61
N ALA A 158 -6.25 -10.49 -14.15
CA ALA A 158 -7.43 -9.70 -13.79
C ALA A 158 -8.37 -9.52 -14.99
N ILE A 159 -7.83 -9.16 -16.17
CA ILE A 159 -8.60 -9.03 -17.41
C ILE A 159 -9.25 -10.35 -17.80
N ALA A 160 -8.50 -11.46 -17.74
CA ALA A 160 -9.02 -12.78 -18.08
C ALA A 160 -10.15 -13.21 -17.13
N THR A 161 -10.01 -12.98 -15.82
CA THR A 161 -11.05 -13.27 -14.82
C THR A 161 -12.35 -12.53 -15.17
N VAL A 162 -12.27 -11.23 -15.46
CA VAL A 162 -13.46 -10.42 -15.76
C VAL A 162 -14.05 -10.76 -17.12
N SER A 163 -13.21 -11.01 -18.13
CA SER A 163 -13.66 -11.36 -19.48
C SER A 163 -14.32 -12.74 -19.54
N SER A 164 -13.92 -13.67 -18.66
CA SER A 164 -14.51 -15.00 -18.55
C SER A 164 -15.77 -15.07 -17.68
N SER A 165 -16.05 -14.00 -16.92
CA SER A 165 -17.19 -13.91 -16.03
C SER A 165 -18.45 -13.50 -16.78
N THR A 166 -19.57 -14.18 -16.50
CA THR A 166 -20.91 -13.72 -16.92
C THR A 166 -21.45 -12.60 -16.02
N ILE A 167 -20.86 -12.41 -14.84
CA ILE A 167 -21.21 -11.38 -13.88
C ILE A 167 -20.51 -10.08 -14.28
N ARG A 168 -21.28 -8.99 -14.37
CA ARG A 168 -20.75 -7.66 -14.66
C ARG A 168 -20.08 -7.08 -13.40
N PRO A 169 -18.91 -6.41 -13.55
CA PRO A 169 -18.33 -5.61 -12.48
C PRO A 169 -19.32 -4.58 -11.89
N PRO A 170 -19.14 -4.18 -10.63
CA PRO A 170 -18.06 -4.62 -9.73
C PRO A 170 -18.34 -5.99 -9.07
N VAL A 171 -17.32 -6.86 -9.00
CA VAL A 171 -17.44 -8.23 -8.45
C VAL A 171 -16.77 -8.40 -7.08
N HIS A 172 -17.03 -9.54 -6.44
CA HIS A 172 -16.22 -10.04 -5.34
C HIS A 172 -15.10 -10.93 -5.88
N VAL A 173 -13.87 -10.80 -5.37
CA VAL A 173 -12.72 -11.62 -5.75
C VAL A 173 -12.16 -12.40 -4.58
N TYR A 174 -11.58 -13.57 -4.87
CA TYR A 174 -10.93 -14.43 -3.88
C TYR A 174 -9.46 -14.62 -4.25
N GLU A 175 -8.55 -14.34 -3.31
CA GLU A 175 -7.11 -14.52 -3.51
C GLU A 175 -6.47 -15.28 -2.33
N PRO A 176 -6.29 -16.60 -2.45
CA PRO A 176 -5.81 -17.45 -1.35
C PRO A 176 -4.31 -17.31 -1.04
N ALA A 177 -3.55 -16.63 -1.90
CA ALA A 177 -2.12 -16.38 -1.73
C ALA A 177 -1.83 -14.90 -2.02
N LEU A 178 -2.38 -14.04 -1.16
CA LEU A 178 -2.43 -12.59 -1.38
C LEU A 178 -1.05 -11.95 -1.55
N GLY A 179 -0.03 -12.44 -0.83
CA GLY A 179 1.28 -11.79 -0.79
C GLY A 179 1.14 -10.33 -0.38
N THR A 180 1.79 -9.43 -1.13
CA THR A 180 1.65 -7.98 -0.97
C THR A 180 0.42 -7.39 -1.69
N GLY A 181 -0.48 -8.24 -2.18
CA GLY A 181 -1.73 -7.82 -2.81
C GLY A 181 -1.59 -7.34 -4.26
N ARG A 182 -0.46 -7.56 -4.94
CA ARG A 182 -0.25 -7.01 -6.29
C ARG A 182 -1.26 -7.52 -7.34
N LEU A 183 -1.65 -8.78 -7.27
CA LEU A 183 -2.74 -9.30 -8.10
C LEU A 183 -4.09 -8.66 -7.72
N ALA A 184 -4.35 -8.54 -6.42
CA ALA A 184 -5.55 -7.87 -5.93
C ALA A 184 -5.61 -6.40 -6.35
N LEU A 185 -4.50 -5.67 -6.41
CA LEU A 185 -4.46 -4.31 -6.95
C LEU A 185 -4.97 -4.26 -8.39
N GLU A 186 -4.50 -5.13 -9.27
CA GLU A 186 -5.01 -5.21 -10.65
C GLU A 186 -6.49 -5.63 -10.70
N MET A 187 -6.92 -6.56 -9.84
CA MET A 187 -8.34 -6.95 -9.72
C MET A 187 -9.23 -5.83 -9.17
N SER A 188 -8.70 -4.89 -8.38
CA SER A 188 -9.46 -3.77 -7.79
C SER A 188 -10.03 -2.81 -8.84
N ASN A 189 -9.49 -2.83 -10.07
CA ASN A 189 -10.08 -2.15 -11.22
C ASN A 189 -11.48 -2.68 -11.58
N TYR A 190 -11.88 -3.84 -11.07
CA TYR A 190 -13.11 -4.53 -11.44
C TYR A 190 -13.91 -5.06 -10.24
N ALA A 191 -13.41 -4.86 -9.03
CA ALA A 191 -13.95 -5.47 -7.82
C ALA A 191 -14.01 -4.47 -6.66
N ILE A 192 -15.10 -4.53 -5.91
CA ILE A 192 -15.34 -3.71 -4.70
C ILE A 192 -15.30 -4.54 -3.42
N SER A 193 -14.96 -5.83 -3.52
CA SER A 193 -14.83 -6.70 -2.37
C SER A 193 -13.81 -7.80 -2.64
N LEU A 194 -13.03 -8.14 -1.62
CA LEU A 194 -11.96 -9.13 -1.67
C LEU A 194 -12.04 -10.03 -0.43
N THR A 195 -11.95 -11.33 -0.62
CA THR A 195 -11.54 -12.27 0.42
C THR A 195 -10.12 -12.74 0.10
N GLY A 196 -9.16 -12.34 0.93
CA GLY A 196 -7.74 -12.68 0.75
C GLY A 196 -7.19 -13.49 1.92
N TRP A 197 -6.21 -14.34 1.63
CA TRP A 197 -5.44 -15.06 2.66
C TRP A 197 -3.93 -14.90 2.43
N GLU A 198 -3.18 -14.69 3.51
CA GLU A 198 -1.72 -14.68 3.51
C GLU A 198 -1.21 -15.14 4.87
N LEU A 199 -0.17 -15.98 4.85
CA LEU A 199 0.43 -16.56 6.04
C LEU A 199 1.44 -15.60 6.70
N ASP A 200 2.19 -14.85 5.90
CA ASP A 200 3.17 -13.89 6.39
C ASP A 200 2.51 -12.56 6.75
N VAL A 201 2.51 -12.24 8.04
CA VAL A 201 1.90 -11.02 8.59
C VAL A 201 2.47 -9.75 7.97
N LEU A 202 3.76 -9.72 7.60
CA LEU A 202 4.36 -8.55 6.96
C LEU A 202 3.78 -8.35 5.56
N LEU A 203 3.62 -9.42 4.79
CA LEU A 203 3.05 -9.36 3.44
C LEU A 203 1.58 -8.89 3.51
N MET A 204 0.81 -9.42 4.47
CA MET A 204 -0.56 -8.96 4.72
C MET A 204 -0.62 -7.46 5.04
N LYS A 205 0.27 -6.95 5.92
CA LYS A 205 0.34 -5.53 6.24
C LYS A 205 0.72 -4.67 5.02
N ILE A 206 1.63 -5.14 4.18
CA ILE A 206 1.98 -4.45 2.93
C ILE A 206 0.79 -4.46 1.96
N ALA A 207 0.02 -5.56 1.89
CA ALA A 207 -1.21 -5.61 1.11
C ALA A 207 -2.22 -4.57 1.62
N SER A 208 -2.46 -4.49 2.94
CA SER A 208 -3.32 -3.46 3.54
C SER A 208 -2.84 -2.04 3.21
N LEU A 209 -1.52 -1.79 3.24
CA LEU A 209 -0.95 -0.49 2.88
C LEU A 209 -1.19 -0.18 1.41
N ASN A 210 -0.95 -1.14 0.51
CA ASN A 210 -1.23 -0.99 -0.91
C ASN A 210 -2.73 -0.71 -1.15
N PHE A 211 -3.63 -1.32 -0.39
CA PHE A 211 -5.06 -1.04 -0.49
C PHE A 211 -5.43 0.33 0.04
N MET A 212 -4.85 0.78 1.16
CA MET A 212 -5.05 2.15 1.66
C MET A 212 -4.65 3.18 0.61
N LEU A 213 -3.55 2.94 -0.13
CA LEU A 213 -3.06 3.88 -1.14
C LEU A 213 -3.90 3.86 -2.43
N TYR A 214 -4.42 2.70 -2.84
CA TYR A 214 -4.90 2.51 -4.22
C TYR A 214 -6.24 1.80 -4.36
N ALA A 215 -6.77 1.13 -3.34
CA ALA A 215 -7.97 0.30 -3.42
C ALA A 215 -8.81 0.36 -2.13
N PRO A 216 -9.52 1.47 -1.87
CA PRO A 216 -10.19 1.72 -0.59
C PRO A 216 -11.20 0.64 -0.19
N TYR A 217 -11.93 0.09 -1.16
CA TYR A 217 -12.87 -1.02 -0.95
C TYR A 217 -12.22 -2.30 -0.39
N PHE A 218 -10.91 -2.48 -0.59
CA PHE A 218 -10.16 -3.61 -0.02
C PHE A 218 -9.45 -3.22 1.29
N ALA A 219 -9.28 -1.92 1.54
CA ALA A 219 -8.62 -1.40 2.72
C ALA A 219 -9.59 -1.30 3.90
N LEU A 220 -10.79 -0.77 3.64
CA LEU A 220 -11.82 -0.49 4.63
C LEU A 220 -13.15 -1.13 4.17
N PRO A 221 -13.56 -2.26 4.78
CA PRO A 221 -14.83 -2.92 4.49
C PRO A 221 -16.03 -2.16 5.09
#